data_AF-A0A6M0IPN9-F1
#
_entry.id   AF-A0A6M0IPN9-F1
#
_cell.length_a   1.000
_cell.length_b   1.000
_cell.length_c   1.000
_cell.angle_alpha   90.00
_cell.angle_beta   90.00
_cell.angle_gamma   90.00
#
_symmetry.space_group_name_H-M   'P 1'
#
loop_
_entity.id
_entity.type
_entity.pdbx_description
1 polymer ?
#
loop_
_entity_poly.entity_id
_entity_poly.type
_entity_poly.pdbx_seq_one_letter_code
_entity_poly.pdbx_strand_id
1 'polypeptide(L)'
;MIRWKAGRLIQNSETTLSMKLTPALRKAYEAAGVNLSGIVLNADNYILIYPNITARTWSDKLYLFSLPLQELNLNAKLLPQNPGW
;
A
#
# COMPACT_ATOMS: atom_id res chain seq x y z
N MET A 1 -3.35 5.13 -19.66
CA MET A 1 -3.06 3.90 -18.89
C MET A 1 -4.29 3.55 -18.07
N ILE A 2 -4.93 2.41 -18.35
CA ILE A 2 -6.06 1.90 -17.57
C ILE A 2 -5.50 0.83 -16.62
N ARG A 3 -5.83 0.90 -15.33
CA ARG A 3 -5.42 -0.12 -14.36
C ARG A 3 -6.41 -1.29 -14.41
N TRP A 4 -5.91 -2.52 -14.34
CA TRP A 4 -6.77 -3.72 -14.23
C TRP A 4 -7.63 -3.66 -12.96
N LYS A 5 -8.88 -4.13 -13.03
CA LYS A 5 -9.88 -4.12 -11.94
C LYS A 5 -9.52 -5.08 -10.79
N ALA A 6 -8.41 -4.81 -10.12
CA ALA A 6 -7.84 -5.61 -9.04
C ALA A 6 -7.38 -4.76 -7.85
N GLY A 7 -7.77 -3.48 -7.79
CA GLY A 7 -7.28 -2.52 -6.80
C GLY A 7 -7.62 -2.88 -5.36
N ARG A 8 -8.74 -3.58 -5.11
CA ARG A 8 -9.08 -4.07 -3.76
C ARG A 8 -8.05 -5.04 -3.18
N LEU A 9 -7.27 -5.73 -4.01
CA LEU A 9 -6.24 -6.66 -3.53
C LEU A 9 -5.18 -5.96 -2.67
N ILE A 10 -4.94 -4.67 -2.90
CA ILE A 10 -3.95 -3.93 -2.11
C ILE A 10 -4.39 -3.75 -0.66
N GLN A 11 -5.68 -3.92 -0.35
CA GLN A 11 -6.21 -3.75 1.00
C GLN A 11 -5.93 -4.95 1.91
N ASN A 12 -5.40 -6.05 1.37
CA ASN A 12 -4.95 -7.19 2.16
C ASN A 12 -3.80 -6.75 3.10
N SER A 13 -3.88 -7.12 4.38
CA SER A 13 -2.85 -6.85 5.39
C SER A 13 -1.47 -7.42 5.03
N GLU A 14 -1.42 -8.49 4.23
CA GLU A 14 -0.18 -9.08 3.73
C GLU A 14 0.61 -8.15 2.80
N THR A 15 0.00 -7.06 2.32
CA THR A 15 0.68 -6.04 1.51
C THR A 15 1.47 -5.02 2.35
N THR A 16 1.29 -5.07 3.67
CA THR A 16 1.95 -4.20 4.66
C THR A 16 2.77 -4.99 5.68
N LEU A 17 2.36 -6.23 5.97
CA LEU A 17 3.01 -7.14 6.90
C LEU A 17 3.97 -8.07 6.15
N SER A 18 5.19 -8.23 6.67
CA SER A 18 6.18 -9.18 6.14
C SER A 18 6.26 -10.42 7.04
N MET A 19 7.37 -11.15 7.00
CA MET A 19 7.60 -12.35 7.81
C MET A 19 7.35 -12.10 9.30
N LYS A 20 6.80 -13.12 9.97
CA LYS A 20 6.70 -13.16 11.43
C LYS A 20 8.07 -13.49 12.04
N LEU A 21 8.65 -12.54 12.78
CA LEU A 21 9.91 -12.70 13.49
C LEU A 21 9.65 -13.26 14.89
N THR A 22 9.46 -14.58 14.99
CA THR A 22 9.26 -15.25 16.27
C THR A 22 10.51 -15.14 17.16
N PRO A 23 10.39 -15.28 18.50
CA PRO A 23 11.55 -15.22 19.40
C PRO A 23 12.63 -16.26 19.05
N ALA A 24 12.22 -17.47 18.65
CA ALA A 24 13.14 -18.53 18.23
C ALA A 24 13.91 -18.13 16.97
N LEU A 25 13.23 -17.54 15.99
CA LEU A 25 13.83 -17.11 14.73
C LEU A 25 14.75 -15.90 14.93
N ARG A 26 14.34 -14.94 15.78
CA ARG A 26 15.19 -13.81 16.19
C ARG A 26 16.51 -14.29 16.76
N LYS A 27 16.46 -15.24 17.71
CA LYS A 27 17.66 -15.84 18.31
C LYS A 27 18.54 -16.53 17.26
N ALA A 28 17.95 -17.22 16.30
CA ALA A 28 18.69 -17.87 15.22
C ALA A 28 19.42 -16.85 14.32
N TYR A 29 18.79 -15.73 13.99
CA TYR A 29 19.41 -14.65 13.21
C TYR A 29 20.51 -13.91 13.99
N GLU A 30 20.30 -13.63 15.27
CA GLU A 30 21.31 -13.03 16.14
C GLU A 30 22.52 -13.95 16.31
N ALA A 31 22.30 -15.26 16.47
CA ALA A 31 23.36 -16.26 16.51
C ALA A 31 24.14 -16.35 15.18
N ALA A 32 23.49 -16.06 14.04
CA ALA A 32 24.12 -15.95 12.74
C ALA A 32 24.81 -14.58 12.51
N GLY A 33 24.83 -13.69 13.50
CA GLY A 33 25.48 -12.38 13.43
C GLY A 33 24.68 -11.30 12.70
N VAL A 34 23.38 -11.52 12.44
CA VAL A 34 22.51 -10.52 11.81
C VAL A 34 22.06 -9.48 12.83
N ASN A 35 22.24 -8.19 12.51
CA ASN A 35 21.76 -7.08 13.34
C ASN A 35 20.28 -6.78 13.05
N LEU A 36 19.43 -6.88 14.07
CA LEU A 36 17.97 -6.70 13.98
C LEU A 36 17.46 -5.41 14.64
N SER A 37 18.35 -4.53 15.12
CA SER A 37 17.99 -3.37 15.97
C SER A 37 17.14 -2.31 15.27
N GLY A 38 17.12 -2.29 13.94
CA GLY A 38 16.31 -1.36 13.13
C GLY A 38 14.95 -1.92 12.69
N ILE A 39 14.62 -3.16 13.07
CA ILE A 39 13.40 -3.82 12.60
C ILE A 39 12.23 -3.46 13.50
N VAL A 40 11.23 -2.80 12.92
CA VAL A 40 9.97 -2.49 13.59
C VAL A 40 9.01 -3.68 13.48
N LEU A 41 8.47 -4.10 14.61
CA LEU A 41 7.49 -5.18 14.69
C LEU A 41 6.12 -4.64 15.11
N ASN A 42 5.06 -5.31 14.68
CA ASN A 42 3.73 -5.12 15.27
C ASN A 42 3.55 -5.98 16.54
N ALA A 43 2.40 -5.85 17.20
CA ALA A 43 2.05 -6.60 18.41
C ALA A 43 2.13 -8.13 18.23
N ASP A 44 1.90 -8.63 17.02
CA ASP A 44 1.94 -10.05 16.68
C ASP A 44 3.33 -10.54 16.23
N ASN A 45 4.37 -9.71 16.29
CA ASN A 45 5.74 -9.99 15.80
C ASN A 45 5.90 -10.08 14.27
N TYR A 46 4.99 -9.51 13.49
CA TYR A 46 5.22 -9.31 12.05
C TYR A 46 6.13 -8.10 11.82
N ILE A 47 7.06 -8.24 10.88
CA ILE A 47 7.91 -7.13 10.43
C ILE A 47 7.07 -6.13 9.65
N LEU A 48 7.16 -4.85 10.04
CA LEU A 48 6.52 -3.74 9.35
C LEU A 48 7.48 -3.12 8.34
N ILE A 49 7.20 -3.28 7.04
CA ILE A 49 8.00 -2.66 5.96
C ILE A 49 7.73 -1.15 5.91
N TYR A 50 6.47 -0.76 6.16
CA TYR A 50 6.03 0.64 6.17
C TYR A 50 5.36 0.95 7.51
N PRO A 51 6.11 1.35 8.55
CA PRO A 51 5.57 1.55 9.90
C PRO A 51 4.43 2.57 9.97
N ASN A 52 4.43 3.54 9.04
CA ASN A 52 3.42 4.60 8.97
C ASN A 52 2.16 4.20 8.19
N ILE A 53 2.12 2.99 7.61
CA ILE A 53 0.98 2.50 6.83
C ILE A 53 0.39 1.30 7.55
N THR A 54 -0.69 1.52 8.31
CA THR A 54 -1.40 0.46 9.03
C THR A 54 -2.35 -0.34 8.15
N ALA A 55 -2.92 0.30 7.13
CA ALA A 55 -3.75 -0.34 6.11
C ALA A 55 -3.71 0.48 4.82
N ARG A 56 -3.75 -0.20 3.67
CA ARG A 56 -3.96 0.44 2.37
C ARG A 56 -5.45 0.47 2.07
N THR A 57 -5.92 1.58 1.52
CA THR A 57 -7.31 1.70 1.04
C THR A 57 -7.32 1.85 -0.47
N TRP A 58 -8.38 1.35 -1.09
CA TRP A 58 -8.60 1.49 -2.52
C TRP A 58 -9.97 2.11 -2.79
N SER A 59 -10.01 3.07 -3.72
CA SER A 59 -11.24 3.63 -4.26
C SER A 59 -11.25 3.41 -5.76
N ASP A 60 -12.39 2.97 -6.31
CA ASP A 60 -12.52 2.65 -7.74
C ASP A 60 -12.27 3.86 -8.66
N LYS A 61 -12.35 5.09 -8.15
CA LYS A 61 -11.92 6.30 -8.91
C LYS A 61 -10.47 6.22 -9.34
N LEU A 62 -9.61 5.54 -8.57
CA LEU A 62 -8.17 5.40 -8.82
C LEU A 62 -7.83 4.47 -9.99
N TYR A 63 -8.82 3.88 -10.67
CA TYR A 63 -8.60 3.16 -11.93
C TYR A 63 -8.33 4.11 -13.10
N LEU A 64 -8.79 5.36 -13.03
CA LEU A 64 -8.55 6.43 -13.99
C LEU A 64 -7.92 7.63 -13.27
N PHE A 65 -7.14 8.45 -13.96
CA PHE A 65 -6.67 9.71 -13.39
C PHE A 65 -7.74 10.79 -13.53
N SER A 66 -7.77 11.78 -12.64
CA SER A 66 -8.61 12.97 -12.84
C SER A 66 -8.17 13.72 -14.09
N LEU A 67 -9.12 14.21 -14.88
CA LEU A 67 -8.87 15.24 -15.89
C LEU A 67 -8.58 16.58 -15.18
N PRO A 68 -7.61 17.38 -15.63
CA PRO A 68 -7.37 18.69 -15.06
C PRO A 68 -8.61 19.59 -15.20
N LEU A 69 -8.98 20.29 -14.13
CA LEU A 69 -10.19 21.13 -14.11
C LEU A 69 -10.17 22.24 -15.17
N GLN A 70 -8.99 22.79 -15.46
CA GLN A 70 -8.83 23.80 -16.50
C GLN A 70 -9.21 23.28 -17.89
N GLU A 71 -8.84 22.03 -18.22
CA GLU A 71 -9.17 21.43 -19.51
C GLU A 71 -10.67 21.20 -19.68
N LEU A 72 -11.37 20.85 -18.59
CA LEU A 72 -12.84 20.71 -18.58
C LEU A 72 -13.54 22.03 -18.88
N ASN A 73 -13.00 23.15 -18.37
CA ASN A 73 -13.55 24.48 -18.64
C ASN A 73 -13.28 24.95 -20.07
N LEU A 74 -12.11 24.61 -20.63
CA LEU A 74 -11.72 25.01 -21.99
C LEU A 74 -12.41 24.18 -23.07
N ASN A 75 -12.74 22.91 -22.79
CA ASN A 75 -13.37 22.02 -23.75
C ASN A 75 -14.52 21.23 -23.12
N ALA A 76 -15.74 21.71 -23.31
CA ALA A 76 -16.95 21.08 -22.81
C ALA A 76 -17.17 19.62 -23.31
N LYS A 77 -16.50 19.19 -24.40
CA LYS A 77 -16.57 17.80 -24.87
C LYS A 77 -15.83 16.81 -23.97
N LEU A 78 -15.00 17.29 -23.04
CA LEU A 78 -14.34 16.46 -22.03
C LEU A 78 -15.22 16.18 -20.83
N LEU A 79 -16.41 16.79 -20.74
CA LEU A 79 -17.38 16.48 -19.70
C LEU A 79 -18.09 15.15 -20.02
N PRO A 80 -18.42 14.35 -19.00
CA PRO A 80 -18.15 14.57 -17.58
C PRO A 80 -16.71 14.18 -17.18
N GLN A 81 -16.30 14.60 -15.97
CA GLN A 81 -15.07 14.11 -15.33
C GLN A 81 -15.07 12.57 -15.22
N ASN A 82 -13.87 11.97 -15.12
CA ASN A 82 -13.72 10.55 -14.84
C ASN A 82 -14.42 10.16 -13.52
N PRO A 83 -15.09 8.99 -13.46
CA PRO A 83 -15.95 8.63 -12.32
C PRO A 83 -15.27 8.75 -10.95
N GLY A 84 -15.92 9.46 -10.03
CA GLY A 84 -15.49 9.62 -8.63
C GLY A 84 -14.40 10.66 -8.38
N TRP A 85 -13.88 11.32 -9.43
CA TRP A 85 -12.98 12.48 -9.32
C TRP A 85 -13.74 13.80 -9.21
#